data_AF-A0A1E5WFT8-F1
#
_entry.id   AF-A0A1E5WFT8-F1
#
_cell.length_a   1.000
_cell.length_b   1.000
_cell.length_c   1.000
_cell.angle_alpha   90.00
_cell.angle_beta   90.00
_cell.angle_gamma   90.00
#
_symmetry.space_group_name_H-M   'P 1'
#
loop_
_entity.id
_entity.type
_entity.pdbx_description
1 polymer ?
#
loop_
_entity_poly.entity_id
_entity_poly.type
_entity_poly.pdbx_seq_one_letter_code
_entity_poly.pdbx_strand_id
1 'polypeptide(L)'
;MQLLLLVRDVQANGHMIAQLDPLGLDVLDDLDLGLYGFTEADLEREFYLGVWRTTSGFLSGSRPVVTLREIIGKLRQAYCGAVGYEYTHITGRDKSDWLRDRIETAEPVPYDKDRRLVVLESLIRSSRLETFLATEWPTTKRYGLDGGETLVAGIEALFDRAADLGIENMIIVTSHSVRLNVMANVLQKPMCQIFIERTVRLRPVQGDGDHTPIYTGTGELHLQQGASCDLPT
;
A
#
# COMPACT_ATOMS: atom_id res chain seq x y z
N MET A 1 -30.30 17.43 10.08
CA MET A 1 -30.28 16.66 8.82
C MET A 1 -29.02 16.94 7.99
N GLN A 2 -28.58 18.21 7.89
CA GLN A 2 -27.37 18.61 7.16
C GLN A 2 -26.07 17.90 7.61
N LEU A 3 -25.87 17.72 8.91
CA LEU A 3 -24.69 17.00 9.44
C LEU A 3 -24.57 15.56 8.93
N LEU A 4 -25.71 14.85 8.81
CA LEU A 4 -25.71 13.46 8.32
C LEU A 4 -25.34 13.37 6.84
N LEU A 5 -25.71 14.39 6.05
CA LEU A 5 -25.33 14.48 4.65
C LEU A 5 -23.82 14.71 4.52
N LEU A 6 -23.27 15.65 5.31
CA LEU A 6 -21.83 15.89 5.37
C LEU A 6 -21.05 14.62 5.72
N VAL A 7 -21.42 13.93 6.80
CA VAL A 7 -20.73 12.71 7.24
C VAL A 7 -20.80 11.64 6.16
N ARG A 8 -21.96 11.41 5.55
CA ARG A 8 -22.11 10.39 4.50
C ARG A 8 -21.35 10.74 3.24
N ASP A 9 -21.30 12.02 2.87
CA ASP A 9 -20.54 12.46 1.72
C ASP A 9 -19.04 12.24 1.94
N VAL A 10 -18.50 12.61 3.11
CA VAL A 10 -17.08 12.33 3.42
C VAL A 10 -16.79 10.82 3.48
N GLN A 11 -17.71 10.01 4.02
CA GLN A 11 -17.55 8.55 4.01
C GLN A 11 -17.54 7.96 2.59
N ALA A 12 -18.29 8.57 1.65
CA ALA A 12 -18.37 8.10 0.28
C ALA A 12 -17.23 8.65 -0.60
N ASN A 13 -16.94 9.94 -0.49
CA ASN A 13 -16.10 10.71 -1.41
C ASN A 13 -14.81 11.23 -0.76
N GLY A 14 -14.57 10.96 0.53
CA GLY A 14 -13.38 11.46 1.23
C GLY A 14 -12.05 10.98 0.64
N HIS A 15 -12.05 9.83 -0.05
CA HIS A 15 -10.90 9.30 -0.78
C HIS A 15 -10.45 10.22 -1.93
N MET A 16 -11.35 11.04 -2.50
CA MET A 16 -11.01 12.03 -3.54
C MET A 16 -10.23 13.23 -2.99
N ILE A 17 -10.35 13.49 -1.69
CA ILE A 17 -9.68 14.59 -0.98
C ILE A 17 -8.40 14.09 -0.28
N ALA A 18 -8.20 12.77 -0.23
CA ALA A 18 -7.06 12.16 0.44
C ALA A 18 -5.74 12.50 -0.26
N GLN A 19 -4.67 12.62 0.54
CA GLN A 19 -3.32 12.93 0.06
C GLN A 19 -2.65 11.65 -0.45
N LEU A 20 -3.04 11.22 -1.64
CA LEU A 20 -2.57 9.97 -2.24
C LEU A 20 -1.37 10.18 -3.17
N ASP A 21 -1.22 11.36 -3.77
CA ASP A 21 -0.15 11.66 -4.70
C ASP A 21 1.13 12.09 -3.95
N PRO A 22 2.21 11.27 -3.96
CA PRO A 22 3.47 11.63 -3.33
C PRO A 22 4.22 12.74 -4.08
N LEU A 23 3.89 13.02 -5.34
CA LEU A 23 4.51 14.07 -6.15
C LEU A 23 3.80 15.42 -6.02
N GLY A 24 2.57 15.46 -5.51
CA GLY A 24 1.78 16.68 -5.32
C GLY A 24 1.43 17.39 -6.63
N LEU A 25 1.25 16.64 -7.70
CA LEU A 25 0.81 17.12 -9.01
C LEU A 25 -0.72 17.30 -9.07
N ASP A 26 -1.45 16.50 -8.30
CA ASP A 26 -2.90 16.57 -8.26
C ASP A 26 -3.40 17.79 -7.48
N VAL A 27 -4.39 18.49 -8.06
CA VAL A 27 -5.13 19.56 -7.37
C VAL A 27 -6.31 18.90 -6.67
N LEU A 28 -6.24 18.82 -5.34
CA LEU A 28 -7.29 18.26 -4.52
C LEU A 28 -8.38 19.32 -4.25
N ASP A 29 -9.63 18.95 -4.46
CA ASP A 29 -10.77 19.76 -4.02
C ASP A 29 -10.89 19.66 -2.48
N ASP A 30 -11.11 20.78 -1.80
CA ASP A 30 -11.35 20.76 -0.35
C ASP A 30 -12.84 20.55 -0.04
N LEU A 31 -13.12 20.07 1.17
CA LEU A 31 -14.46 19.89 1.69
C LEU A 31 -15.14 21.25 1.92
N ASP A 32 -15.99 21.68 0.97
CA ASP A 32 -16.77 22.92 1.10
C ASP A 32 -17.95 22.72 2.06
N LEU A 33 -17.82 23.31 3.25
CA LEU A 33 -18.85 23.30 4.29
C LEU A 33 -20.10 24.10 3.89
N GLY A 34 -19.95 25.07 2.98
CA GLY A 34 -21.04 25.91 2.48
C GLY A 34 -22.10 25.11 1.73
N LEU A 35 -21.70 24.05 1.02
CA LEU A 35 -22.63 23.12 0.33
C LEU A 35 -23.61 22.44 1.30
N TYR A 36 -23.21 22.30 2.55
CA TYR A 36 -24.00 21.67 3.61
C TYR A 36 -24.76 22.69 4.47
N GLY A 37 -24.62 23.98 4.17
CA GLY A 37 -25.23 25.08 4.92
C GLY A 37 -24.53 25.39 6.25
N PHE A 38 -23.26 24.99 6.39
CA PHE A 38 -22.44 25.34 7.55
C PHE A 38 -21.52 26.52 7.21
N THR A 39 -21.40 27.43 8.17
CA THR A 39 -20.45 28.55 8.13
C THR A 39 -19.34 28.35 9.15
N GLU A 40 -18.26 29.11 9.06
CA GLU A 40 -17.18 29.05 10.07
C GLU A 40 -17.67 29.35 11.49
N ALA A 41 -18.72 30.17 11.63
CA ALA A 41 -19.34 30.47 12.92
C ALA A 41 -20.03 29.23 13.53
N ASP A 42 -20.39 28.24 12.72
CA ASP A 42 -21.04 27.01 13.17
C ASP A 42 -20.05 25.95 13.67
N LEU A 43 -18.73 26.16 13.50
CA LEU A 43 -17.70 25.19 13.90
C LEU A 43 -17.71 24.89 15.40
N GLU A 44 -18.06 25.88 16.22
CA GLU A 44 -18.15 25.74 17.67
C GLU A 44 -19.53 25.24 18.14
N ARG A 45 -20.48 25.00 17.22
CA ARG A 45 -21.79 24.48 17.60
C ARG A 45 -21.66 23.02 18.04
N GLU A 46 -22.30 22.74 19.15
CA GLU A 46 -22.40 21.41 19.72
C GLU A 46 -23.51 20.61 19.03
N PHE A 47 -23.17 19.39 18.61
CA PHE A 47 -24.10 18.44 18.03
C PHE A 47 -24.25 17.23 18.94
N TYR A 48 -25.50 16.86 19.21
CA TYR A 48 -25.81 15.63 19.92
C TYR A 48 -25.75 14.46 18.95
N LEU A 49 -24.68 13.69 19.05
CA LEU A 49 -24.50 12.43 18.36
C LEU A 49 -25.09 11.37 19.27
N GLY A 50 -26.43 11.26 19.27
CA GLY A 50 -27.11 10.28 20.12
C GLY A 50 -26.59 8.86 19.88
N VAL A 51 -26.89 7.95 20.81
CA VAL A 51 -26.51 6.52 20.80
C VAL A 51 -26.94 5.85 19.49
N TRP A 52 -26.16 6.03 18.44
CA TRP A 52 -26.43 5.56 17.10
C TRP A 52 -25.94 4.11 17.02
N ARG A 53 -26.70 3.20 17.64
CA ARG A 53 -26.44 1.75 17.68
C ARG A 53 -26.57 1.05 16.32
N THR A 54 -26.98 1.75 15.26
CA THR A 54 -27.27 1.19 13.94
C THR A 54 -26.24 1.51 12.85
N THR A 55 -25.16 2.20 13.18
CA THR A 55 -23.96 2.36 12.33
C THR A 55 -22.75 2.24 13.24
N SER A 56 -22.07 1.10 13.21
CA SER A 56 -20.77 0.92 13.86
C SER A 56 -19.77 1.96 13.31
N GLY A 57 -18.93 2.56 14.17
CA GLY A 57 -18.11 3.74 13.84
C GLY A 57 -18.02 4.81 14.95
N PHE A 58 -17.38 5.94 14.62
CA PHE A 58 -16.99 7.09 15.45
C PHE A 58 -18.07 7.57 16.45
N LEU A 59 -19.34 7.42 16.08
CA LEU A 59 -20.50 7.87 16.88
C LEU A 59 -20.79 6.98 18.11
N SER A 60 -19.98 5.96 18.36
CA SER A 60 -20.11 5.05 19.50
C SER A 60 -19.32 5.46 20.75
N GLY A 61 -18.55 6.55 20.68
CA GLY A 61 -17.74 7.07 21.79
C GLY A 61 -18.56 7.57 23.00
N SER A 62 -17.92 7.63 24.16
CA SER A 62 -18.50 7.95 25.48
C SER A 62 -18.92 9.42 25.68
N ARG A 63 -18.79 10.29 24.67
CA ARG A 63 -19.21 11.71 24.72
C ARG A 63 -20.40 11.93 23.78
N PRO A 64 -21.60 12.19 24.31
CA PRO A 64 -22.81 12.32 23.50
C PRO A 64 -22.92 13.67 22.77
N VAL A 65 -22.09 14.65 23.14
CA VAL A 65 -22.06 16.01 22.56
C VAL A 65 -20.65 16.30 22.07
N VAL A 66 -20.53 16.68 20.81
CA VAL A 66 -19.25 16.94 20.11
C VAL A 66 -19.41 18.19 19.25
N THR A 67 -18.39 19.05 19.16
CA THR A 67 -18.43 20.24 18.31
C THR A 67 -18.27 19.87 16.83
N LEU A 68 -18.81 20.68 15.93
CA LEU A 68 -18.64 20.47 14.49
C LEU A 68 -17.17 20.43 14.07
N ARG A 69 -16.34 21.28 14.68
CA ARG A 69 -14.88 21.29 14.48
C ARG A 69 -14.25 19.93 14.78
N GLU A 70 -14.60 19.31 15.91
CA GLU A 70 -14.07 18.01 16.30
C GLU A 70 -14.54 16.89 15.35
N ILE A 71 -15.79 16.95 14.87
CA ILE A 71 -16.33 15.99 13.91
C ILE A 71 -15.57 16.07 12.59
N ILE A 72 -15.42 17.28 12.02
CA ILE A 72 -14.71 17.49 10.75
C ILE A 72 -13.24 17.09 10.89
N GLY A 73 -12.59 17.46 11.99
CA GLY A 73 -11.19 17.10 12.24
C GLY A 73 -10.96 15.60 12.21
N LYS A 74 -11.85 14.82 12.84
CA LYS A 74 -11.77 13.36 12.85
C LYS A 74 -12.12 12.72 11.52
N LEU A 75 -13.13 13.25 10.81
CA LEU A 75 -13.45 12.79 9.46
C LEU A 75 -12.28 13.03 8.50
N ARG A 76 -11.64 14.20 8.57
CA ARG A 76 -10.44 14.50 7.77
C ARG A 76 -9.28 13.58 8.14
N GLN A 77 -9.06 13.32 9.43
CA GLN A 77 -8.03 12.39 9.89
C GLN A 77 -8.28 10.95 9.40
N ALA A 78 -9.54 10.50 9.41
CA ALA A 78 -9.90 9.14 9.05
C ALA A 78 -9.96 8.90 7.54
N TYR A 79 -10.50 9.84 6.76
CA TYR A 79 -10.80 9.63 5.33
C TYR A 79 -9.94 10.46 4.36
N CYS A 80 -9.37 11.59 4.81
CA CYS A 80 -8.62 12.52 3.96
C CYS A 80 -7.11 12.52 4.27
N GLY A 81 -6.61 11.47 4.92
CA GLY A 81 -5.20 11.33 5.26
C GLY A 81 -4.34 10.79 4.11
N ALA A 82 -3.27 10.08 4.45
CA ALA A 82 -2.40 9.37 3.49
C ALA A 82 -3.01 8.05 2.96
N VAL A 83 -4.21 7.69 3.42
CA VAL A 83 -4.95 6.50 3.00
C VAL A 83 -6.36 6.92 2.61
N GLY A 84 -6.76 6.59 1.38
CA GLY A 84 -8.10 6.78 0.87
C GLY A 84 -8.89 5.48 0.97
N TYR A 85 -10.09 5.54 1.55
CA TYR A 85 -10.95 4.38 1.74
C TYR A 85 -12.13 4.40 0.76
N GLU A 86 -12.23 3.37 -0.07
CA GLU A 86 -13.37 3.12 -0.95
C GLU A 86 -14.09 1.84 -0.51
N TYR A 87 -15.25 1.99 0.15
CA TYR A 87 -15.98 0.84 0.67
C TYR A 87 -17.52 0.95 0.57
N THR A 88 -18.04 2.13 0.24
CA THR A 88 -19.49 2.39 0.19
C THR A 88 -20.21 1.62 -0.93
N HIS A 89 -19.46 1.15 -1.94
CA HIS A 89 -19.97 0.30 -3.02
C HIS A 89 -20.24 -1.15 -2.58
N ILE A 90 -19.79 -1.57 -1.39
CA ILE A 90 -20.01 -2.91 -0.86
C ILE A 90 -21.48 -3.08 -0.44
N THR A 91 -22.17 -4.08 -1.00
CA THR A 91 -23.59 -4.33 -0.76
C THR A 91 -23.92 -4.87 0.64
N GLY A 92 -22.96 -5.50 1.31
CA GLY A 92 -23.14 -6.09 2.65
C GLY A 92 -22.98 -5.07 3.76
N ARG A 93 -24.09 -4.72 4.43
CA ARG A 93 -24.11 -3.76 5.55
C ARG A 93 -23.11 -4.12 6.66
N ASP A 94 -23.08 -5.37 7.09
CA ASP A 94 -22.19 -5.82 8.17
C ASP A 94 -20.71 -5.63 7.83
N LYS A 95 -20.34 -5.80 6.54
CA LYS A 95 -18.97 -5.59 6.06
C LYS A 95 -18.61 -4.11 6.06
N SER A 96 -19.52 -3.27 5.56
CA SER A 96 -19.33 -1.82 5.53
C SER A 96 -19.30 -1.22 6.93
N ASP A 97 -20.08 -1.75 7.86
CA ASP A 97 -20.09 -1.33 9.27
C ASP A 97 -18.82 -1.80 9.99
N TRP A 98 -18.31 -3.00 9.70
CA TRP A 98 -17.03 -3.50 10.22
C TRP A 98 -15.84 -2.66 9.73
N LEU A 99 -15.85 -2.23 8.46
CA LEU A 99 -14.83 -1.34 7.90
C LEU A 99 -14.94 0.05 8.52
N ARG A 100 -16.15 0.60 8.60
CA ARG A 100 -16.39 1.91 9.22
C ARG A 100 -15.87 1.96 10.64
N ASP A 101 -16.18 0.94 11.44
CA ASP A 101 -15.69 0.82 12.81
C ASP A 101 -14.16 0.88 12.85
N ARG A 102 -13.47 0.04 12.09
CA ARG A 102 -12.01 0.03 12.04
C ARG A 102 -11.38 1.33 11.59
N ILE A 103 -11.95 1.99 10.58
CA ILE A 103 -11.41 3.23 10.01
C ILE A 103 -11.58 4.37 11.01
N GLU A 104 -12.76 4.47 11.60
CA GLU A 104 -13.14 5.59 12.45
C GLU A 104 -12.67 5.46 13.90
N THR A 105 -12.39 4.23 14.37
CA THR A 105 -11.80 3.97 15.69
C THR A 105 -10.30 3.71 15.63
N ALA A 106 -9.68 3.79 14.45
CA ALA A 106 -8.23 3.62 14.32
C ALA A 106 -7.53 4.78 15.04
N GLU A 107 -6.96 4.49 16.21
CA GLU A 107 -5.94 5.36 16.77
C GLU A 107 -4.62 5.07 16.06
N PRO A 108 -3.90 6.09 15.58
CA PRO A 108 -2.58 5.89 15.02
C PRO A 108 -1.66 5.42 16.15
N VAL A 109 -1.46 4.10 16.26
CA VAL A 109 -0.48 3.53 17.17
C VAL A 109 0.89 3.81 16.57
N PRO A 110 1.73 4.66 17.21
CA PRO A 110 3.05 4.92 16.68
C PRO A 110 3.86 3.62 16.74
N TYR A 111 4.47 3.26 15.61
CA TYR A 111 5.46 2.19 15.60
C TYR A 111 6.60 2.54 16.56
N ASP A 112 7.08 1.54 17.29
CA ASP A 112 8.29 1.67 18.08
C ASP A 112 9.50 1.95 17.17
N LYS A 113 10.60 2.39 17.80
CA LYS A 113 11.81 2.73 17.04
C LYS A 113 12.34 1.54 16.27
N ASP A 114 12.26 0.34 16.85
CA ASP A 114 12.83 -0.86 16.28
C ASP A 114 12.05 -1.31 15.04
N ARG A 115 10.70 -1.31 15.08
CA ARG A 115 9.89 -1.61 13.89
C ARG A 115 10.08 -0.58 12.79
N ARG A 116 10.27 0.70 13.13
CA ARG A 116 10.60 1.73 12.12
C ARG A 116 11.94 1.48 11.44
N LEU A 117 12.93 0.96 12.18
CA LEU A 117 14.23 0.59 11.61
C LEU A 117 14.11 -0.62 10.68
N VAL A 118 13.30 -1.63 11.04
CA VAL A 118 13.04 -2.79 10.16
C VAL A 118 12.42 -2.35 8.84
N VAL A 119 11.37 -1.51 8.88
CA VAL A 119 10.74 -0.98 7.67
C VAL A 119 11.75 -0.17 6.83
N LEU A 120 12.58 0.64 7.47
CA LEU A 120 13.62 1.41 6.78
C LEU A 120 14.66 0.50 6.12
N GLU A 121 15.08 -0.58 6.79
CA GLU A 121 16.02 -1.55 6.24
C GLU A 121 15.45 -2.21 4.97
N SER A 122 14.19 -2.62 4.98
CA SER A 122 13.52 -3.19 3.81
C SER A 122 13.47 -2.22 2.63
N LEU A 123 13.19 -0.94 2.88
CA LEU A 123 13.24 0.11 1.85
C LEU A 123 14.65 0.28 1.28
N ILE A 124 15.67 0.30 2.15
CA ILE A 124 17.08 0.42 1.73
C ILE A 124 17.46 -0.78 0.87
N ARG A 125 17.15 -2.01 1.30
CA ARG A 125 17.45 -3.23 0.55
C ARG A 125 16.80 -3.23 -0.83
N SER A 126 15.52 -2.82 -0.90
CA SER A 126 14.77 -2.68 -2.15
C SER A 126 15.43 -1.68 -3.09
N SER A 127 15.71 -0.46 -2.62
CA SER A 127 16.31 0.61 -3.43
C SER A 127 17.75 0.29 -3.88
N ARG A 128 18.55 -0.32 -2.99
CA ARG A 128 19.94 -0.71 -3.28
C ARG A 128 20.02 -1.78 -4.35
N LEU A 129 19.12 -2.76 -4.31
CA LEU A 129 19.05 -3.80 -5.34
C LEU A 129 18.77 -3.18 -6.71
N GLU A 130 17.80 -2.29 -6.82
CA GLU A 130 17.48 -1.60 -8.08
C GLU A 130 18.66 -0.79 -8.62
N THR A 131 19.31 -0.01 -7.73
CA THR A 131 20.50 0.78 -8.08
C THR A 131 21.65 -0.10 -8.58
N PHE A 132 21.88 -1.24 -7.90
CA PHE A 132 22.89 -2.22 -8.31
C PHE A 132 22.57 -2.82 -9.68
N LEU A 133 21.32 -3.26 -9.90
CA LEU A 133 20.88 -3.82 -11.16
C LEU A 133 21.02 -2.81 -12.32
N ALA A 134 20.73 -1.54 -12.05
CA ALA A 134 20.88 -0.46 -13.03
C ALA A 134 22.35 -0.20 -13.41
N THR A 135 23.28 -0.41 -12.47
CA THR A 135 24.72 -0.21 -12.69
C THR A 135 25.35 -1.36 -13.49
N GLU A 136 25.03 -2.60 -13.12
CA GLU A 136 25.64 -3.80 -13.74
C GLU A 136 25.05 -4.13 -15.12
N TRP A 137 23.75 -3.88 -15.33
CA TRP A 137 23.05 -4.20 -16.59
C TRP A 137 22.35 -2.98 -17.19
N PRO A 138 23.09 -1.94 -17.63
CA PRO A 138 22.50 -0.69 -18.09
C PRO A 138 21.69 -0.83 -19.39
N THR A 139 22.02 -1.82 -20.22
CA THR A 139 21.38 -2.03 -21.53
C THR A 139 20.16 -2.95 -21.47
N THR A 140 19.96 -3.66 -20.36
CA THR A 140 18.89 -4.65 -20.23
C THR A 140 17.64 -4.03 -19.63
N LYS A 141 16.46 -4.40 -20.16
CA LYS A 141 15.18 -4.00 -19.57
C LYS A 141 15.05 -4.62 -18.17
N ARG A 142 15.13 -3.78 -17.13
CA ARG A 142 15.08 -4.24 -15.74
C ARG A 142 13.68 -4.41 -15.16
N TYR A 143 12.70 -3.65 -15.65
CA TYR A 143 11.39 -3.48 -15.01
C TYR A 143 11.54 -3.18 -13.51
N GLY A 144 12.12 -2.02 -13.21
CA GLY A 144 12.47 -1.68 -11.84
C GLY A 144 11.30 -1.19 -11.02
N LEU A 145 11.42 -1.33 -9.71
CA LEU A 145 10.46 -0.87 -8.70
C LEU A 145 10.78 0.55 -8.18
N ASP A 146 11.31 1.43 -9.03
CA ASP A 146 11.66 2.79 -8.60
C ASP A 146 10.40 3.59 -8.26
N GLY A 147 10.36 4.17 -7.06
CA GLY A 147 9.20 4.88 -6.51
C GLY A 147 8.11 3.96 -5.94
N GLY A 148 8.25 2.64 -6.10
CA GLY A 148 7.34 1.63 -5.57
C GLY A 148 7.97 0.77 -4.47
N GLU A 149 9.10 1.18 -3.90
CA GLU A 149 9.88 0.36 -2.96
C GLU A 149 9.11 0.01 -1.69
N THR A 150 8.14 0.85 -1.32
CA THR A 150 7.20 0.64 -0.21
C THR A 150 6.37 -0.63 -0.36
N LEU A 151 6.18 -1.13 -1.58
CA LEU A 151 5.48 -2.38 -1.85
C LEU A 151 6.18 -3.58 -1.19
N VAL A 152 7.52 -3.58 -1.14
CA VAL A 152 8.30 -4.66 -0.54
C VAL A 152 8.05 -4.72 0.96
N ALA A 153 8.16 -3.58 1.64
CA ALA A 153 7.86 -3.46 3.06
C ALA A 153 6.39 -3.79 3.37
N GLY A 154 5.46 -3.42 2.48
CA GLY A 154 4.05 -3.77 2.60
C GLY A 154 3.77 -5.28 2.50
N ILE A 155 4.45 -5.97 1.58
CA ILE A 155 4.33 -7.43 1.44
C ILE A 155 4.95 -8.15 2.64
N GLU A 156 6.09 -7.68 3.16
CA GLU A 156 6.69 -8.23 4.38
C GLU A 156 5.75 -8.06 5.57
N ALA A 157 5.15 -6.88 5.74
CA ALA A 157 4.15 -6.65 6.79
C ALA A 157 2.89 -7.51 6.63
N LEU A 158 2.47 -7.79 5.38
CA LEU A 158 1.38 -8.72 5.09
C LEU A 158 1.73 -10.15 5.53
N PHE A 159 2.96 -10.60 5.26
CA PHE A 159 3.44 -11.91 5.69
C PHE A 159 3.52 -12.03 7.21
N ASP A 160 4.09 -11.04 7.89
CA ASP A 160 4.14 -10.99 9.36
C ASP A 160 2.73 -11.11 9.94
N ARG A 161 1.78 -10.33 9.40
CA ARG A 161 0.40 -10.34 9.88
C ARG A 161 -0.32 -11.67 9.58
N ALA A 162 -0.02 -12.29 8.46
CA ALA A 162 -0.57 -13.60 8.11
C ALA A 162 -0.03 -14.71 9.02
N ALA A 163 1.26 -14.64 9.38
CA ALA A 163 1.88 -15.56 10.32
C ALA A 163 1.26 -15.42 11.72
N ASP A 164 1.02 -14.20 12.21
CA ASP A 164 0.30 -13.95 13.47
C ASP A 164 -1.09 -14.59 13.50
N LEU A 165 -1.74 -14.68 12.34
CA LEU A 165 -3.07 -15.28 12.18
C LEU A 165 -3.02 -16.81 12.01
N GLY A 166 -1.83 -17.42 12.00
CA GLY A 166 -1.62 -18.86 11.86
C GLY A 166 -1.72 -19.37 10.42
N ILE A 167 -1.51 -18.51 9.42
CA ILE A 167 -1.48 -18.92 8.02
C ILE A 167 -0.14 -19.60 7.71
N GLU A 168 -0.19 -20.89 7.33
CA GLU A 168 1.02 -21.68 7.04
C GLU A 168 1.54 -21.50 5.61
N ASN A 169 0.65 -21.27 4.65
CA ASN A 169 0.99 -21.23 3.23
C ASN A 169 0.39 -20.00 2.56
N MET A 170 1.23 -19.26 1.83
CA MET A 170 0.79 -18.11 1.05
C MET A 170 1.41 -18.14 -0.35
N ILE A 171 0.56 -17.88 -1.35
CA ILE A 171 0.96 -17.86 -2.76
C ILE A 171 0.79 -16.44 -3.27
N ILE A 172 1.88 -15.84 -3.76
CA ILE A 172 1.87 -14.49 -4.33
C ILE A 172 2.13 -14.58 -5.83
N VAL A 173 1.29 -13.89 -6.61
CA VAL A 173 1.49 -13.67 -8.04
C VAL A 173 1.79 -12.20 -8.25
N THR A 174 3.00 -11.89 -8.73
CA THR A 174 3.45 -10.51 -8.96
C THR A 174 3.54 -10.18 -10.45
N SER A 175 3.38 -8.90 -10.80
CA SER A 175 3.72 -8.40 -12.13
C SER A 175 5.23 -8.42 -12.39
N HIS A 176 5.63 -8.18 -13.64
CA HIS A 176 7.04 -8.17 -14.05
C HIS A 176 7.87 -7.14 -13.30
N SER A 177 7.30 -5.97 -12.98
CA SER A 177 8.02 -4.82 -12.37
C SER A 177 8.37 -4.98 -10.90
N VAL A 178 7.79 -5.98 -10.23
CA VAL A 178 7.98 -6.19 -8.79
C VAL A 178 8.75 -7.48 -8.51
N ARG A 179 8.71 -8.43 -9.45
CA ARG A 179 9.14 -9.82 -9.26
C ARG A 179 10.57 -9.95 -8.71
N LEU A 180 11.54 -9.23 -9.27
CA LEU A 180 12.95 -9.39 -8.87
C LEU A 180 13.20 -8.92 -7.44
N ASN A 181 12.59 -7.78 -7.11
CA ASN A 181 12.70 -7.21 -5.78
C ASN A 181 12.04 -8.12 -4.74
N VAL A 182 10.84 -8.63 -5.05
CA VAL A 182 10.13 -9.60 -4.18
C VAL A 182 10.90 -10.91 -4.04
N MET A 183 11.42 -11.48 -5.11
CA MET A 183 12.20 -12.73 -5.01
C MET A 183 13.47 -12.56 -4.17
N ALA A 184 14.20 -11.45 -4.34
CA ALA A 184 15.46 -11.23 -3.66
C ALA A 184 15.25 -10.82 -2.20
N ASN A 185 14.35 -9.89 -1.93
CA ASN A 185 14.19 -9.30 -0.60
C ASN A 185 13.19 -10.06 0.28
N VAL A 186 12.06 -10.49 -0.30
CA VAL A 186 10.97 -11.11 0.45
C VAL A 186 11.12 -12.63 0.51
N LEU A 187 11.25 -13.29 -0.66
CA LEU A 187 11.45 -14.75 -0.71
C LEU A 187 12.90 -15.18 -0.41
N GLN A 188 13.79 -14.22 -0.20
CA GLN A 188 15.22 -14.43 0.09
C GLN A 188 15.92 -15.40 -0.87
N LYS A 189 15.50 -15.41 -2.14
CA LYS A 189 16.15 -16.23 -3.16
C LYS A 189 17.62 -15.77 -3.29
N PRO A 190 18.60 -16.68 -3.25
CA PRO A 190 20.01 -16.31 -3.29
C PRO A 190 20.33 -15.44 -4.52
N MET A 191 20.97 -14.29 -4.29
CA MET A 191 21.27 -13.32 -5.36
C MET A 191 22.11 -13.94 -6.47
N CYS A 192 23.06 -14.84 -6.14
CA CYS A 192 23.85 -15.57 -7.13
C CYS A 192 22.97 -16.32 -8.14
N GLN A 193 21.89 -16.97 -7.67
CA GLN A 193 20.96 -17.68 -8.54
C GLN A 193 20.18 -16.71 -9.44
N ILE A 194 19.73 -15.57 -8.89
CA ILE A 194 19.05 -14.52 -9.65
C ILE A 194 19.97 -13.96 -10.74
N PHE A 195 21.25 -13.73 -10.44
CA PHE A 195 22.22 -13.19 -11.40
C PHE A 195 22.59 -14.19 -12.48
N ILE A 196 22.79 -15.46 -12.11
CA ILE A 196 23.05 -16.56 -13.06
C ILE A 196 21.89 -16.69 -14.05
N GLU A 197 20.64 -16.65 -13.59
CA GLU A 197 19.47 -16.71 -14.47
C GLU A 197 19.43 -15.58 -15.51
N ARG A 198 20.04 -14.43 -15.18
CA ARG A 198 20.19 -13.28 -16.10
C ARG A 198 21.39 -13.39 -17.04
N THR A 199 22.52 -13.90 -16.57
CA THR A 199 23.75 -13.98 -17.38
C THR A 199 23.82 -15.23 -18.24
N VAL A 200 23.31 -16.37 -17.77
CA VAL A 200 23.54 -17.70 -18.36
C VAL A 200 22.54 -18.07 -19.47
N ARG A 201 21.59 -17.19 -19.81
CA ARG A 201 20.77 -17.36 -21.04
C ARG A 201 21.42 -16.82 -22.31
N LEU A 202 22.75 -16.75 -22.36
CA LEU A 202 23.48 -16.75 -23.61
C LEU A 202 23.34 -18.16 -24.22
N ARG A 203 22.30 -18.38 -25.03
CA ARG A 203 22.21 -19.61 -25.81
C ARG A 203 23.46 -19.67 -26.70
N PRO A 204 24.22 -20.78 -26.72
CA PRO A 204 25.20 -20.96 -27.78
C PRO A 204 24.39 -21.04 -29.08
N VAL A 205 24.48 -20.02 -29.92
CA VAL A 205 24.11 -20.20 -31.32
C VAL A 205 25.17 -21.15 -31.86
N GLN A 206 24.77 -22.36 -32.29
CA GLN A 206 25.66 -23.21 -33.07
C GLN A 206 26.01 -22.42 -34.34
N GLY A 207 27.17 -21.76 -34.32
CA GLY A 207 27.81 -21.30 -35.53
C GLY A 207 28.20 -22.55 -36.31
N ASP A 208 27.73 -22.64 -37.54
CA ASP A 208 28.19 -23.65 -38.49
C ASP A 208 29.64 -23.30 -38.87
N GLY A 209 30.61 -23.71 -38.03
CA GLY A 209 32.02 -23.43 -38.23
C GLY A 209 32.86 -23.35 -36.96
N ASP A 210 34.10 -23.81 -37.06
CA ASP A 210 35.09 -24.12 -36.01
C ASP A 210 35.69 -22.89 -35.30
N HIS A 211 34.86 -21.95 -34.83
CA HIS A 211 35.31 -20.78 -34.08
C HIS A 211 34.48 -20.55 -32.81
N THR A 212 35.19 -20.15 -31.76
CA THR A 212 34.77 -19.80 -30.39
C THR A 212 33.28 -19.45 -30.24
N PRO A 213 32.55 -20.04 -29.27
CA PRO A 213 31.11 -19.82 -29.13
C PRO A 213 30.82 -18.32 -28.99
N ILE A 214 30.10 -17.76 -29.97
CA ILE A 214 29.60 -16.40 -29.92
C ILE A 214 28.37 -16.41 -29.03
N TYR A 215 28.53 -15.82 -27.85
CA TYR A 215 27.44 -15.62 -26.92
C TYR A 215 26.65 -14.35 -27.30
N THR A 216 25.55 -14.49 -28.03
CA THR A 216 24.60 -13.39 -28.24
C THR A 216 23.48 -13.48 -27.21
N GLY A 217 23.45 -12.51 -26.29
CA GLY A 217 22.36 -12.36 -25.34
C GLY A 217 21.16 -11.77 -26.06
N THR A 218 20.05 -12.50 -26.15
CA THR A 218 18.82 -11.96 -26.74
C THR A 218 18.17 -10.88 -25.87
N GLY A 219 18.68 -10.57 -24.68
CA GLY A 219 18.12 -9.55 -23.77
C GLY A 219 16.70 -9.84 -23.27
N GLU A 220 16.07 -10.92 -23.76
CA GLU A 220 14.70 -11.28 -23.46
C GLU A 220 14.62 -12.14 -22.19
N LEU A 221 14.16 -11.48 -21.13
CA LEU A 221 13.80 -12.07 -19.85
C LEU A 221 12.66 -13.09 -20.05
N HIS A 222 13.01 -14.37 -20.10
CA HIS A 222 12.02 -15.44 -20.00
C HIS A 222 11.66 -15.62 -18.52
N LEU A 223 10.70 -14.82 -18.07
CA LEU A 223 10.22 -14.59 -16.70
C LEU A 223 9.40 -15.75 -16.06
N GLN A 224 9.57 -17.01 -16.49
CA GLN A 224 8.57 -18.06 -16.25
C GLN A 224 8.81 -18.99 -15.04
N GLN A 225 9.88 -18.83 -14.26
CA GLN A 225 10.11 -19.71 -13.11
C GLN A 225 9.61 -19.09 -11.81
N GLY A 226 8.66 -19.75 -11.15
CA GLY A 226 8.28 -19.45 -9.77
C GLY A 226 9.41 -19.78 -8.79
N ALA A 227 9.32 -19.24 -7.57
CA ALA A 227 10.22 -19.56 -6.48
C ALA A 227 9.38 -19.92 -5.24
N SER A 228 9.84 -20.91 -4.49
CA SER A 228 9.27 -21.31 -3.20
C SER A 228 10.37 -21.17 -2.14
N CYS A 229 10.03 -20.64 -0.98
CA CYS A 229 10.91 -20.56 0.17
C CYS A 229 10.12 -20.86 1.43
N ASP A 230 10.76 -21.56 2.37
CA ASP A 230 10.25 -21.67 3.73
C ASP A 230 10.84 -20.50 4.52
N LEU A 231 9.97 -19.64 5.04
CA LEU A 231 10.38 -18.57 5.94
C LEU A 231 10.59 -19.17 7.33
N PRO A 232 11.74 -18.91 8.00
CA PRO A 232 11.91 -19.32 9.39
C PRO A 232 10.84 -18.61 10.22
N THR A 233 10.10 -19.41 11.00
CA THR A 233 9.09 -18.94 11.96
C THR A 233 9.74 -18.40 13.22
#